data_AF-A0A7X9H598-F1
#
_entry.id   AF-A0A7X9H598-F1
#
_cell.length_a   1.000
_cell.length_b   1.000
_cell.length_c   1.000
_cell.angle_alpha   90.00
_cell.angle_beta   90.00
_cell.angle_gamma   90.00
#
_symmetry.space_group_name_H-M   'P 1'
#
loop_
_entity.id
_entity.type
_entity.pdbx_description
1 polymer ?
#
loop_
_entity_poly.entity_id
_entity_poly.type
_entity_poly.pdbx_seq_one_letter_code
_entity_poly.pdbx_strand_id
1 'polypeptide(L)' 'MIDVESKRFQALKNRYKAVTGQILPMEMIPLSESYETLEQHVEACEKAGKDLLPEIYGWDFSGNIFY' A
#
# COMPACT_ATOMS: atom_id res chain seq x y z
N MET A 1 3.19 9.09 -11.65
CA MET A 1 3.42 7.67 -11.98
C MET A 1 4.44 7.14 -11.00
N ILE A 2 4.14 6.05 -10.32
CA ILE A 2 5.02 5.48 -9.30
C ILE A 2 6.14 4.73 -10.01
N ASP A 3 7.37 5.19 -9.82
CA ASP A 3 8.56 4.50 -10.32
C ASP A 3 8.95 3.38 -9.34
N VAL A 4 8.69 2.13 -9.72
CA VAL A 4 8.85 0.97 -8.83
C VAL A 4 10.32 0.58 -8.59
N GLU A 5 11.23 1.06 -9.44
CA GLU A 5 12.68 0.82 -9.33
C GLU A 5 13.39 1.90 -8.50
N SER A 6 12.71 3.01 -8.23
CA SER A 6 13.26 4.09 -7.41
C SER A 6 13.57 3.64 -5.99
N LYS A 7 14.76 4.04 -5.51
CA LYS A 7 15.19 3.81 -4.11
C LYS A 7 14.15 4.29 -3.09
N ARG A 8 13.46 5.38 -3.40
CA ARG A 8 12.39 5.96 -2.57
C ARG A 8 11.24 4.97 -2.38
N PHE A 9 10.81 4.33 -3.47
CA PHE A 9 9.75 3.34 -3.44
C PHE A 9 10.18 2.01 -2.78
N GLN A 10 11.41 1.58 -3.01
CA GLN A 10 11.97 0.42 -2.29
C GLN A 10 12.01 0.66 -0.77
N ALA A 11 12.36 1.87 -0.33
CA ALA A 11 12.31 2.24 1.09
C ALA A 11 10.88 2.17 1.64
N LEU A 12 9.90 2.67 0.89
CA LEU A 12 8.48 2.64 1.26
C LEU A 12 7.94 1.21 1.39
N LYS A 13 8.27 0.32 0.44
CA LYS A 13 7.93 -1.13 0.54
C LYS A 13 8.52 -1.77 1.80
N ASN A 14 9.77 -1.44 2.13
CA ASN A 14 10.44 -1.97 3.30
C ASN A 14 9.79 -1.48 4.60
N ARG A 15 9.41 -0.19 4.67
CA ARG A 15 8.67 0.37 5.81
C ARG A 15 7.34 -0.33 5.99
N TYR A 16 6.56 -0.43 4.91
CA TYR A 16 5.28 -1.14 4.93
C TYR A 16 5.45 -2.57 5.43
N LYS A 17 6.41 -3.33 4.88
CA LYS A 17 6.68 -4.70 5.30
C LYS A 17 7.14 -4.80 6.76
N ALA A 18 7.90 -3.83 7.26
CA ALA A 18 8.33 -3.81 8.65
C ALA A 18 7.16 -3.67 9.63
N VAL A 19 6.10 -2.97 9.21
CA VAL A 19 4.89 -2.75 10.02
C VAL A 19 3.91 -3.91 9.91
N THR A 20 3.56 -4.29 8.68
CA THR A 20 2.47 -5.23 8.42
C THR A 20 2.96 -6.67 8.32
N GLY A 21 4.27 -6.88 8.16
CA GLY A 21 4.87 -8.17 7.82
C GLY A 21 4.65 -8.59 6.37
N GLN A 22 3.88 -7.83 5.59
CA GLN A 22 3.42 -8.20 4.25
C GLN A 22 4.14 -7.43 3.15
N ILE A 23 4.16 -8.00 1.95
CA ILE A 23 4.66 -7.32 0.76
C ILE A 23 3.56 -6.38 0.27
N LEU A 24 3.93 -5.12 0.00
CA LEU A 24 3.01 -4.12 -0.55
C LEU A 24 2.42 -4.61 -1.89
N PRO A 25 1.10 -4.85 -1.99
CA PRO A 25 0.48 -5.42 -3.18
C PRO A 25 0.24 -4.34 -4.23
N MET A 26 1.28 -4.05 -5.02
CA MET A 26 1.25 -2.97 -6.02
C MET A 26 0.18 -3.14 -7.09
N GLU A 27 -0.16 -4.38 -7.42
CA GLU A 27 -1.20 -4.68 -8.41
C GLU A 27 -2.59 -4.19 -7.98
N MET A 28 -2.80 -4.02 -6.67
CA MET A 28 -4.05 -3.51 -6.11
C MET A 28 -4.04 -1.99 -5.88
N ILE A 29 -2.88 -1.35 -6.06
CA ILE A 29 -2.75 0.11 -5.92
C ILE A 29 -3.20 0.76 -7.24
N PRO A 30 -4.12 1.74 -7.20
CA PRO A 30 -4.57 2.44 -8.40
C PRO A 30 -3.40 3.07 -9.18
N LEU A 31 -3.37 2.93 -10.50
CA LEU A 31 -2.32 3.55 -11.34
C LEU A 31 -2.32 5.08 -11.28
N SER A 32 -3.48 5.67 -10.98
CA SER A 32 -3.64 7.11 -10.74
C SER A 32 -3.09 7.56 -9.39
N GLU A 33 -2.69 6.62 -8.53
CA GLU A 33 -2.20 6.94 -7.20
C GLU A 33 -0.87 7.68 -7.26
N SER A 34 -0.76 8.70 -6.41
CA SER A 34 0.45 9.47 -6.28
C SER A 34 1.35 8.89 -5.21
N TYR A 35 2.66 9.02 -5.41
CA TYR A 35 3.64 8.54 -4.43
C TYR A 35 3.41 9.16 -3.04
N GLU A 36 3.07 10.46 -2.97
CA GLU A 36 2.78 11.14 -1.70
C GLU A 36 1.58 10.54 -0.97
N THR A 37 0.49 10.25 -1.69
CA THR A 37 -0.69 9.59 -1.13
C THR A 37 -0.34 8.20 -0.59
N LEU A 38 0.41 7.41 -1.36
CA LEU A 38 0.84 6.08 -0.93
C LEU A 38 1.73 6.15 0.31
N GLU A 39 2.64 7.12 0.38
CA GLU A 39 3.49 7.38 1.55
C GLU A 39 2.66 7.74 2.78
N GLN A 40 1.63 8.58 2.63
CA GLN A 40 0.69 8.89 3.71
C GLN A 40 -0.07 7.66 4.19
N HIS A 41 -0.48 6.77 3.28
CA HIS A 41 -1.16 5.54 3.65
C HIS A 41 -0.24 4.56 4.40
N VAL A 42 1.01 4.41 3.97
CA VAL A 42 2.00 3.61 4.70
C VAL A 42 2.29 4.21 6.08
N GLU A 43 2.37 5.54 6.20
CA GLU A 43 2.53 6.20 7.49
C GLU A 43 1.33 5.98 8.41
N ALA A 44 0.11 5.96 7.86
CA ALA A 44 -1.08 5.61 8.62
C ALA A 44 -1.01 4.16 9.13
N CYS A 45 -0.53 3.22 8.30
CA CYS A 45 -0.28 1.85 8.71
C CYS A 45 0.77 1.78 9.85
N GLU A 46 1.88 2.51 9.73
CA GLU A 46 2.92 2.63 10.76
C GLU A 46 2.35 3.11 12.10
N LYS A 47 1.54 4.18 12.07
CA LYS A 47 0.90 4.75 13.26
C LYS A 47 -0.12 3.80 13.89
N ALA A 48 -0.84 3.04 13.07
CA ALA A 48 -1.83 2.08 13.55
C ALA A 48 -1.22 0.74 13.98
N GLY A 49 0.01 0.44 13.56
CA GLY A 49 0.66 -0.86 13.78
C GLY A 49 -0.01 -2.03 13.07
N LYS A 50 -0.85 -1.77 12.07
CA LYS A 50 -1.56 -2.78 11.27
C LYS A 50 -1.71 -2.32 9.83
N ASP A 51 -2.01 -3.27 8.94
CA ASP A 51 -2.31 -2.94 7.55
C ASP A 51 -3.67 -2.24 7.43
N LEU A 52 -3.65 -0.98 7.00
CA LEU A 52 -4.83 -0.16 6.74
C LEU A 52 -5.09 0.04 5.25
N LEU A 53 -4.16 -0.37 4.37
CA LEU A 53 -4.36 -0.22 2.93
C LEU A 53 -5.65 -0.87 2.43
N PRO A 54 -6.09 -2.04 2.93
CA PRO A 54 -7.34 -2.65 2.49
C PRO A 54 -8.55 -1.81 2.86
N GLU A 55 -8.55 -1.18 4.04
CA GLU A 55 -9.63 -0.31 4.49
C GLU A 55 -9.62 1.01 3.69
N ILE A 56 -8.44 1.57 3.43
CA ILE A 56 -8.25 2.84 2.71
C ILE A 56 -8.63 2.71 1.24
N TYR A 57 -8.13 1.68 0.58
CA TYR A 57 -8.40 1.43 -0.84
C TYR A 57 -9.70 0.66 -1.09
N GLY A 58 -10.39 0.22 -0.03
CA GLY A 58 -11.55 -0.65 -0.14
C GLY A 58 -11.20 -1.98 -0.80
N TRP A 59 -10.01 -2.54 -0.53
CA TRP A 59 -9.66 -3.88 -1.01
C TRP A 59 -10.54 -4.89 -0.31
N ASP A 60 -11.50 -5.43 -1.06
CA ASP A 60 -12.28 -6.57 -0.62
C ASP A 60 -11.47 -7.84 -0.90
N PHE A 61 -10.78 -8.35 0.11
CA PHE A 61 -10.19 -9.70 0.05
C PHE A 61 -11.27 -10.80 0.18
N SER A 62 -12.54 -10.45 0.33
CA SER A 62 -13.64 -11.42 0.43
C SER A 62 -13.93 -12.15 -0.88
N GLY A 63 -13.23 -11.82 -1.98
CA GLY A 63 -13.37 -12.52 -3.25
C GLY A 63 -14.74 -12.32 -3.92
N ASN A 64 -15.52 -11.32 -3.50
CA ASN A 64 -16.76 -10.96 -4.18
C ASN A 64 -16.45 -10.15 -5.43
N ILE A 65 -16.03 -10.88 -6.47
CA ILE A 65 -16.10 -10.42 -7.84
C ILE A 65 -17.59 -10.36 -8.18
N PHE A 66 -18.22 -9.19 -7.98
CA PHE A 66 -19.52 -8.94 -8.57
C PHE A 66 -19.30 -8.78 -10.08
N TYR A 67 -19.55 -9.89 -10.79
CA TYR A 67 -19.66 -9.97 -12.26
C TYR A 67 -20.75 -9.04 -12.80
#